data_AF-A0ABD2ZL07-F1
#
_entry.id   AF-A0ABD2ZL07-F1
#
_cell.length_a   1.000
_cell.length_b   1.000
_cell.length_c   1.000
_cell.angle_alpha   90.00
_cell.angle_beta   90.00
_cell.angle_gamma   90.00
#
_symmetry.space_group_name_H-M   'P 1'
#
loop_
_entity.id
_entity.type
_entity.pdbx_description
1 polymer ?
#
loop_
_entity_poly.entity_id
_entity_poly.type
_entity_poly.pdbx_seq_one_letter_code
_entity_poly.pdbx_strand_id
1 'polypeptide(L)'
;MVNGFRFRTKTIESSKTTQNSGIMCKASTMSYASVKDKNPILGKVTYYGVLTDIINIYYASNMEYLLFRCDWVNNERGCNQDEFKFTLVNFDHVMYLDNLPTDEPFIFSTQAEQVWYVADPLEPSWKVIAKMTRRDNFVVYSRDPNIEPIIPQELDDRPLGDDRGGG
;
A
#
# COMPACT_ATOMS: atom_id res chain seq x y z
N MET A 1 16.18 7.14 -3.43
CA MET A 1 15.26 6.16 -4.04
C MET A 1 15.54 4.83 -3.38
N VAL A 2 14.52 4.01 -3.17
CA VAL A 2 14.69 2.65 -2.61
C VAL A 2 13.98 1.71 -3.56
N ASN A 3 14.67 0.67 -4.05
CA ASN A 3 14.05 -0.34 -4.91
C ASN A 3 13.30 0.24 -6.13
N GLY A 4 13.84 1.28 -6.80
CA GLY A 4 13.19 1.90 -7.96
C GLY A 4 12.03 2.84 -7.63
N PHE A 5 11.68 2.98 -6.35
CA PHE A 5 10.64 3.88 -5.86
C PHE A 5 11.22 5.17 -5.26
N ARG A 6 10.44 6.25 -5.39
CA ARG A 6 10.76 7.54 -4.78
C ARG A 6 9.77 7.80 -3.65
N PHE A 7 10.13 7.38 -2.44
CA PHE A 7 9.35 7.66 -1.25
C PHE A 7 9.52 9.10 -0.77
N ARG A 8 8.46 9.66 -0.19
CA ARG A 8 8.44 10.95 0.51
C ARG A 8 7.57 10.81 1.74
N THR A 9 7.94 11.46 2.84
CA THR A 9 7.04 11.52 4.00
C THR A 9 5.78 12.31 3.66
N LYS A 10 4.69 12.02 4.36
CA LYS A 10 3.40 12.70 4.16
C LYS A 10 3.50 14.22 4.26
N THR A 11 4.30 14.70 5.20
CA THR A 11 4.55 16.14 5.42
C THR A 11 5.23 16.79 4.21
N ILE A 12 6.18 16.11 3.56
CA ILE A 12 6.84 16.64 2.36
C ILE A 12 5.88 16.58 1.16
N GLU A 13 5.15 15.47 1.04
CA GLU A 13 4.17 15.24 -0.02
C GLU A 13 3.08 16.31 -0.08
N SER A 14 2.60 16.82 1.05
CA SER A 14 1.50 17.81 1.10
C SER A 14 1.76 19.09 0.29
N SER A 15 3.05 19.39 0.04
CA SER A 15 3.50 20.52 -0.79
C SER A 15 3.71 20.18 -2.27
N LYS A 16 3.29 18.98 -2.71
CA LYS A 16 3.54 18.43 -4.06
C LYS A 16 2.23 18.02 -4.73
N THR A 17 2.27 17.94 -6.06
CA THR A 17 1.16 17.45 -6.88
C THR A 17 1.08 15.92 -6.94
N THR A 18 2.19 15.22 -6.64
CA THR A 18 2.31 13.77 -6.75
C THR A 18 2.26 13.09 -5.38
N GLN A 19 1.51 12.01 -5.25
CA GLN A 19 1.51 11.16 -4.07
C GLN A 19 2.68 10.17 -4.09
N ASN A 20 3.50 10.17 -3.05
CA ASN A 20 4.66 9.29 -2.87
C ASN A 20 4.87 8.80 -1.43
N SER A 21 3.96 9.09 -0.51
CA SER A 21 3.98 8.60 0.87
C SER A 21 3.19 7.32 1.08
N GLY A 22 2.39 6.87 0.11
CA GLY A 22 1.66 5.61 0.22
C GLY A 22 2.61 4.42 0.19
N ILE A 23 2.46 3.52 1.17
CA ILE A 23 3.27 2.33 1.34
C ILE A 23 2.36 1.10 1.47
N MET A 24 2.79 0.01 0.86
CA MET A 24 2.33 -1.33 1.19
C MET A 24 3.50 -2.24 1.60
N CYS A 25 3.25 -3.18 2.50
CA CYS A 25 4.20 -4.19 2.94
C CYS A 25 3.52 -5.56 2.97
N LYS A 26 4.18 -6.60 2.46
CA LYS A 26 3.71 -7.99 2.56
C LYS A 26 4.51 -8.70 3.64
N ALA A 27 3.85 -9.12 4.71
CA ALA A 27 4.47 -9.86 5.80
C ALA A 27 3.96 -11.31 5.82
N SER A 28 4.85 -12.22 6.18
CA SER A 28 4.47 -13.60 6.49
C SER A 28 4.02 -13.65 7.95
N THR A 29 2.73 -13.90 8.18
CA THR A 29 2.09 -13.87 9.50
C THR A 29 1.63 -15.27 9.89
N MET A 30 1.91 -15.67 11.12
CA MET A 30 1.33 -16.90 11.68
C MET A 30 -0.06 -16.61 12.22
N SER A 31 -1.06 -17.36 11.77
CA SER A 31 -2.43 -17.32 12.28
C SER A 31 -2.79 -18.63 12.98
N TYR A 32 -3.61 -18.53 14.03
CA TYR A 32 -4.08 -19.67 14.82
C TYR A 32 -5.60 -19.74 14.72
N ALA A 33 -6.18 -20.93 14.58
CA ALA A 33 -7.64 -21.07 14.52
C ALA A 33 -8.32 -20.75 15.87
N SER A 34 -7.57 -20.89 16.98
CA SER A 34 -8.02 -20.53 18.32
C SER A 34 -6.83 -20.41 19.28
N VAL A 35 -7.06 -19.87 20.48
CA VAL A 35 -6.05 -19.81 21.56
C VAL A 35 -5.51 -21.19 21.98
N LYS A 36 -6.27 -22.27 21.74
CA LYS A 36 -5.86 -23.64 22.07
C LYS A 36 -5.11 -24.33 20.92
N ASP A 37 -5.09 -23.73 19.74
CA ASP A 37 -4.46 -24.30 18.56
C ASP A 37 -2.93 -24.24 18.69
N LYS A 38 -2.28 -25.39 18.47
CA LYS A 38 -0.82 -25.51 18.52
C LYS A 38 -0.19 -25.61 17.12
N ASN A 39 -0.99 -25.59 16.07
CA ASN A 39 -0.56 -25.76 14.69
C ASN A 39 -0.84 -24.49 13.88
N PRO A 40 -0.02 -23.43 14.05
CA PRO A 40 -0.22 -22.19 13.31
C PRO A 40 -0.08 -22.41 11.81
N ILE A 41 -0.89 -21.68 11.04
CA ILE A 41 -0.80 -21.60 9.59
C ILE A 41 -0.05 -20.32 9.22
N LEU A 42 0.97 -20.45 8.38
CA LEU A 42 1.69 -19.30 7.83
C LEU A 42 0.93 -18.75 6.62
N GLY A 43 0.45 -17.51 6.73
CA GLY A 43 -0.21 -16.79 5.66
C GLY A 43 0.59 -15.55 5.24
N LYS A 44 0.34 -15.03 4.03
CA LYS A 44 0.82 -13.70 3.64
C LYS A 44 -0.27 -12.68 3.93
N VAL A 45 0.07 -11.67 4.71
CA VAL A 45 -0.81 -10.53 5.01
C VAL A 45 -0.21 -9.28 4.38
N THR A 46 -1.05 -8.49 3.73
CA THR A 46 -0.64 -7.19 3.19
C THR A 46 -1.08 -6.10 4.14
N TYR A 47 -0.17 -5.19 4.47
CA TYR A 47 -0.41 -4.00 5.28
C TYR A 47 -0.31 -2.77 4.38
N TYR A 48 -1.18 -1.80 4.65
CA TYR A 48 -1.25 -0.54 3.92
C TYR A 48 -1.09 0.61 4.90
N GLY A 49 -0.32 1.62 4.51
CA GLY A 49 -0.05 2.74 5.40
C GLY A 49 0.46 3.96 4.68
N VAL A 50 0.74 4.98 5.49
CA VAL A 50 1.30 6.25 5.05
C VAL A 50 2.67 6.44 5.71
N LEU A 51 3.70 6.67 4.90
CA LEU A 51 5.04 7.02 5.36
C LEU A 51 5.02 8.37 6.07
N THR A 52 5.24 8.37 7.38
CA THR A 52 5.28 9.59 8.19
C THR A 52 6.69 10.04 8.50
N ASP A 53 7.63 9.12 8.67
CA ASP A 53 9.02 9.44 8.97
C ASP A 53 10.02 8.44 8.36
N ILE A 54 11.26 8.89 8.16
CA ILE A 54 12.38 8.07 7.66
C ILE A 54 13.53 8.21 8.65
N ILE A 55 13.87 7.10 9.29
CA ILE A 55 14.96 7.03 10.26
C ILE A 55 16.15 6.34 9.59
N ASN A 56 17.30 7.00 9.69
CA ASN A 56 18.57 6.43 9.25
C ASN A 56 19.36 5.92 10.45
N ILE A 57 19.71 4.64 10.44
CA ILE A 57 20.47 3.98 11.49
C ILE A 57 21.86 3.65 10.95
N TYR A 58 22.87 4.22 11.60
CA TYR A 58 24.28 3.93 11.36
C TYR A 58 24.80 2.95 12.41
N TYR A 59 25.19 1.76 11.99
CA TYR A 59 25.84 0.74 12.81
C TYR A 59 27.36 0.73 12.59
N ALA A 60 28.09 0.08 13.50
CA ALA A 60 29.52 -0.14 13.36
C ALA A 60 29.85 -0.84 12.02
N SER A 61 31.07 -0.62 11.52
CA SER A 61 31.55 -1.17 10.23
C SER A 61 30.84 -0.63 8.98
N ASN A 62 30.44 0.66 8.99
CA ASN A 62 29.82 1.35 7.85
C ASN A 62 28.52 0.70 7.34
N MET A 63 27.76 0.05 8.24
CA MET A 63 26.45 -0.49 7.91
C MET A 63 25.38 0.59 8.11
N GLU A 64 24.56 0.82 7.09
CA GLU A 64 23.48 1.81 7.11
C GLU A 64 22.15 1.12 6.82
N TYR A 65 21.14 1.39 7.65
CA TYR A 65 19.79 0.88 7.49
C TYR A 65 18.79 2.03 7.51
N LEU A 66 17.88 2.04 6.54
CA LEU A 66 16.76 2.96 6.50
C LEU A 66 15.50 2.26 7.00
N LEU A 67 14.96 2.76 8.12
CA LEU A 67 13.65 2.40 8.63
C LEU A 67 12.62 3.45 8.20
N PHE A 68 11.45 2.95 7.82
CA PHE A 68 10.28 3.75 7.53
C PHE A 68 9.29 3.63 8.68
N ARG A 69 8.89 4.76 9.25
CA ARG A 69 7.76 4.84 10.18
C ARG A 69 6.50 5.05 9.36
N CYS A 70 5.51 4.21 9.58
CA CYS A 70 4.26 4.26 8.85
C CYS A 70 3.06 4.31 9.80
N ASP A 71 2.07 5.10 9.43
CA ASP A 71 0.74 5.01 10.01
C ASP A 71 0.02 3.88 9.28
N TRP A 72 -0.05 2.71 9.92
CA TRP A 72 -0.68 1.51 9.36
C TRP A 72 -2.18 1.53 9.55
N VAL A 73 -2.91 1.15 8.51
CA VAL A 73 -4.34 0.90 8.57
C VAL A 73 -4.59 -0.40 9.33
N ASN A 74 -5.62 -0.42 10.17
CA ASN A 74 -6.09 -1.62 10.84
C ASN A 74 -6.74 -2.55 9.80
N ASN A 75 -6.15 -3.71 9.54
CA ASN A 75 -6.65 -4.63 8.50
C ASN A 75 -8.05 -5.20 8.77
N GLU A 76 -8.54 -5.22 10.01
CA GLU A 76 -9.87 -5.75 10.33
C GLU A 76 -10.98 -4.72 10.16
N ARG A 77 -10.67 -3.44 10.40
CA ARG A 77 -11.67 -2.35 10.43
C ARG A 77 -11.52 -1.35 9.30
N GLY A 78 -10.29 -1.15 8.85
CA GLY A 78 -9.90 -0.15 7.87
C GLY A 78 -9.60 -0.72 6.49
N CYS A 79 -9.78 -2.02 6.25
CA CYS A 79 -9.60 -2.63 4.93
C CYS A 79 -10.90 -3.25 4.45
N ASN A 80 -11.25 -3.04 3.17
CA ASN A 80 -12.41 -3.64 2.54
C ASN A 80 -12.10 -3.99 1.07
N GLN A 81 -12.99 -4.75 0.44
CA GLN A 81 -12.97 -5.03 -0.98
C GLN A 81 -14.35 -4.76 -1.58
N ASP A 82 -14.40 -3.98 -2.65
CA ASP A 82 -15.65 -3.67 -3.35
C ASP A 82 -16.12 -4.83 -4.25
N GLU A 83 -17.24 -4.61 -4.93
CA GLU A 83 -17.81 -5.57 -5.88
C GLU A 83 -16.90 -5.85 -7.08
N PHE A 84 -16.05 -4.89 -7.46
CA PHE A 84 -15.08 -4.98 -8.55
C PHE A 84 -13.72 -5.56 -8.12
N LYS A 85 -13.59 -5.97 -6.85
CA LYS A 85 -12.39 -6.55 -6.25
C LYS A 85 -11.24 -5.56 -6.02
N PHE A 86 -11.48 -4.26 -6.12
CA PHE A 86 -10.51 -3.27 -5.67
C PHE A 86 -10.38 -3.31 -4.15
N THR A 87 -9.14 -3.18 -3.65
CA THR A 87 -8.89 -3.05 -2.22
C THR A 87 -9.06 -1.59 -1.83
N LEU A 88 -9.87 -1.34 -0.81
CA LEU A 88 -10.09 -0.03 -0.22
C LEU A 88 -9.50 0.02 1.18
N VAL A 89 -8.96 1.18 1.55
CA VAL A 89 -8.45 1.47 2.87
C VAL A 89 -9.09 2.71 3.47
N ASN A 90 -9.33 2.68 4.77
CA ASN A 90 -9.86 3.81 5.53
C ASN A 90 -8.84 4.21 6.62
N PHE A 91 -8.28 5.41 6.46
CA PHE A 91 -7.28 5.97 7.39
C PHE A 91 -7.88 6.52 8.68
N ASP A 92 -9.21 6.57 8.82
CA ASP A 92 -9.88 6.85 10.10
C ASP A 92 -9.76 5.64 11.06
N HIS A 93 -9.29 4.49 10.56
CA HIS A 93 -9.08 3.25 11.31
C HIS A 93 -7.60 2.84 11.31
N VAL A 94 -6.73 3.68 11.88
CA VAL A 94 -5.31 3.34 12.09
C VAL A 94 -5.12 2.30 13.20
N MET A 95 -4.08 1.47 13.07
CA MET A 95 -3.77 0.39 14.02
C MET A 95 -3.17 0.90 15.33
N TYR A 96 -2.23 1.83 15.26
CA TYR A 96 -1.42 2.30 16.39
C TYR A 96 -1.75 3.75 16.76
N LEU A 97 -2.88 3.98 17.43
CA LEU A 97 -3.33 5.33 17.77
C LEU A 97 -2.53 5.95 18.93
N ASP A 98 -2.21 5.13 19.94
CA ASP A 98 -1.64 5.59 21.21
C ASP A 98 -0.09 5.59 21.22
N ASN A 99 0.56 5.14 20.15
CA ASN A 99 2.01 5.02 20.01
C ASN A 99 2.66 4.33 21.22
N LEU A 100 2.11 3.16 21.59
CA LEU A 100 2.60 2.39 22.73
C LEU A 100 3.98 1.80 22.44
N PRO A 101 4.80 1.52 23.48
CA PRO A 101 6.10 0.88 23.30
C PRO A 101 6.06 -0.50 22.64
N THR A 102 4.88 -1.15 22.65
CA THR A 102 4.63 -2.45 22.03
C THR A 102 4.18 -2.35 20.57
N ASP A 103 3.95 -1.15 20.05
CA ASP A 103 3.55 -0.94 18.67
C ASP A 103 4.73 -1.17 17.73
N GLU A 104 4.46 -1.72 16.55
CA GLU A 104 5.47 -2.00 15.53
C GLU A 104 5.22 -1.14 14.26
N PRO A 105 5.39 0.20 14.31
CA PRO A 105 5.11 1.08 13.18
C PRO A 105 6.22 1.10 12.13
N PHE A 106 7.33 0.40 12.36
CA PHE A 106 8.53 0.48 11.54
C PHE A 106 8.68 -0.73 10.62
N ILE A 107 9.11 -0.47 9.39
CA ILE A 107 9.59 -1.49 8.45
C ILE A 107 10.95 -1.08 7.89
N PHE A 108 11.73 -2.04 7.39
CA PHE A 108 12.87 -1.70 6.55
C PHE A 108 12.37 -1.11 5.24
N SER A 109 13.03 -0.06 4.77
CA SER A 109 12.70 0.57 3.49
C SER A 109 12.73 -0.41 2.30
N THR A 110 13.54 -1.47 2.38
CA THR A 110 13.65 -2.51 1.37
C THR A 110 12.41 -3.42 1.28
N GLN A 111 11.59 -3.45 2.33
CA GLN A 111 10.33 -4.21 2.38
C GLN A 111 9.14 -3.42 1.82
N ALA A 112 9.30 -2.11 1.59
CA ALA A 112 8.23 -1.23 1.14
C ALA A 112 8.03 -1.29 -0.38
N GLU A 113 6.78 -1.43 -0.81
CA GLU A 113 6.33 -1.12 -2.17
C GLU A 113 5.53 0.19 -2.14
N GLN A 114 5.61 0.99 -3.22
CA GLN A 114 4.91 2.28 -3.30
C GLN A 114 3.49 2.10 -3.86
N VAL A 115 2.53 2.74 -3.20
CA VAL A 115 1.13 2.82 -3.64
C VAL A 115 0.66 4.26 -3.60
N TRP A 116 -0.45 4.53 -4.27
CA TRP A 116 -1.21 5.75 -4.09
C TRP A 116 -2.68 5.44 -3.80
N TYR A 117 -3.32 6.36 -3.10
CA TYR A 117 -4.65 6.25 -2.55
C TYR A 117 -5.58 7.23 -3.27
N VAL A 118 -6.62 6.71 -3.91
CA VAL A 118 -7.64 7.47 -4.65
C VAL A 118 -8.90 7.50 -3.83
N ALA A 119 -9.49 8.67 -3.61
CA ALA A 119 -10.76 8.75 -2.89
C ALA A 119 -11.85 8.00 -3.64
N ASP A 120 -12.59 7.15 -2.94
CA ASP A 120 -13.81 6.60 -3.49
C ASP A 120 -14.81 7.74 -3.76
N PRO A 121 -15.44 7.79 -4.94
CA PRO A 121 -16.38 8.87 -5.28
C PRO A 121 -17.66 8.87 -4.43
N LEU A 122 -18.10 7.71 -3.94
CA LEU A 122 -19.33 7.53 -3.16
C LEU A 122 -19.04 7.67 -1.65
N GLU A 123 -17.91 7.14 -1.19
CA GLU A 123 -17.51 7.19 0.21
C GLU A 123 -16.08 7.74 0.41
N PRO A 124 -15.88 9.07 0.46
CA PRO A 124 -14.55 9.67 0.45
C PRO A 124 -13.59 9.26 1.58
N SER A 125 -14.08 8.72 2.71
CA SER A 125 -13.24 8.15 3.77
C SER A 125 -12.52 6.86 3.33
N TRP A 126 -13.10 6.12 2.39
CA TRP A 126 -12.47 4.97 1.76
C TRP A 126 -11.61 5.40 0.58
N LYS A 127 -10.41 4.83 0.49
CA LYS A 127 -9.46 5.08 -0.59
C LYS A 127 -9.15 3.79 -1.33
N VAL A 128 -9.38 3.78 -2.64
CA VAL A 128 -8.93 2.71 -3.53
C VAL A 128 -7.40 2.74 -3.64
N ILE A 129 -6.79 1.57 -3.55
CA ILE A 129 -5.34 1.41 -3.64
C ILE A 129 -4.95 1.20 -5.10
N ALA A 130 -4.04 2.03 -5.60
CA ALA A 130 -3.42 1.84 -6.89
C ALA A 130 -1.91 1.62 -6.70
N LYS A 131 -1.43 0.47 -7.20
CA LYS A 131 -0.02 0.09 -7.08
C LYS A 131 0.83 0.89 -8.07
N MET A 132 1.99 1.36 -7.61
CA MET A 132 2.92 2.06 -8.48
C MET A 132 3.91 1.06 -9.10
N THR A 133 4.16 1.18 -10.40
CA THR A 133 5.23 0.43 -11.05
C THR A 133 6.58 1.07 -10.72
N ARG A 134 7.62 0.25 -10.49
CA ARG A 134 8.97 0.73 -10.21
C ARG A 134 9.48 1.55 -11.40
N ARG A 135 10.20 2.65 -11.14
CA ARG A 135 10.63 3.60 -12.20
C ARG A 135 11.68 3.03 -13.16
N ASP A 136 12.36 1.96 -12.78
CA ASP A 136 13.30 1.19 -13.58
C ASP A 136 12.60 0.18 -14.51
N ASN A 137 11.32 -0.10 -14.30
CA ASN A 137 10.52 -0.91 -15.20
C ASN A 137 9.86 0.01 -16.25
N PHE A 138 10.62 0.35 -17.29
CA PHE A 138 10.00 0.87 -18.50
C PHE A 138 9.19 -0.24 -19.15
N VAL A 139 7.86 -0.09 -19.19
CA VAL A 139 7.03 -0.85 -20.12
C VAL A 139 7.36 -0.32 -21.52
N VAL A 140 8.39 -0.88 -22.15
CA VAL A 140 8.51 -0.79 -23.59
C VAL A 140 7.41 -1.69 -24.12
N TYR A 141 6.38 -1.11 -24.75
CA TYR A 141 5.52 -1.88 -25.64
C TYR A 141 6.43 -2.44 -26.74
N SER A 142 7.00 -3.61 -26.51
CA SER A 142 7.78 -4.31 -27.52
C SER A 142 6.81 -4.77 -28.60
N ARG A 143 7.17 -4.56 -29.86
CA ARG A 143 6.47 -5.21 -30.99
C ARG A 143 6.84 -6.69 -31.12
N ASP A 144 7.68 -7.20 -30.22
CA ASP A 144 8.07 -8.62 -30.19
C ASP A 144 6.91 -9.45 -29.61
N PRO A 145 6.30 -10.35 -30.42
CA PRO A 145 5.19 -11.19 -29.98
C PRO A 145 5.57 -12.23 -28.90
N ASN A 146 6.85 -12.38 -28.56
CA ASN A 146 7.32 -13.35 -27.56
C ASN A 146 7.44 -12.76 -26.14
N ILE A 147 7.15 -11.48 -25.94
CA ILE A 147 7.21 -10.82 -24.63
C ILE A 147 5.78 -10.57 -24.16
N GLU A 148 5.35 -11.27 -23.10
CA GLU A 148 4.03 -11.04 -22.52
C GLU A 148 3.94 -9.62 -21.93
N PRO A 149 2.92 -8.82 -22.30
CA PRO A 149 2.71 -7.51 -21.73
C PRO A 149 2.28 -7.64 -20.26
N ILE A 150 2.95 -6.90 -19.37
CA ILE A 150 2.47 -6.71 -18.00
C ILE A 150 1.25 -5.79 -18.09
N ILE A 151 0.06 -6.33 -17.84
CA ILE A 151 -1.22 -5.62 -17.85
C ILE A 151 -1.30 -4.76 -16.56
N PRO A 152 -1.24 -3.42 -16.63
CA PRO A 152 -1.61 -2.57 -15.50
C PRO A 152 -3.07 -2.85 -15.12
N GLN A 153 -3.45 -2.71 -13.84
CA GLN A 153 -4.86 -2.81 -13.47
C GLN A 153 -5.66 -1.81 -14.32
N GLU A 154 -6.45 -2.30 -15.27
CA GLU A 154 -7.35 -1.47 -16.06
C GLU A 154 -8.40 -0.89 -15.10
N LEU A 155 -8.46 0.44 -14.99
CA LEU A 155 -9.69 1.08 -14.60
C LEU A 155 -10.63 0.94 -15.79
N ASP A 156 -11.79 0.34 -15.55
CA ASP A 156 -12.83 0.18 -16.55
C ASP A 156 -13.43 1.56 -16.86
N ASP A 157 -12.92 2.23 -17.90
CA ASP A 157 -13.36 3.57 -18.34
C ASP A 157 -14.76 3.56 -19.00
N ARG A 158 -15.56 2.51 -18.79
CA ARG A 158 -16.92 2.47 -19.32
C ARG A 158 -17.75 3.57 -18.64
N PRO A 159 -18.25 4.57 -19.41
CA PRO A 159 -19.11 5.59 -18.83
C PRO A 159 -20.35 4.90 -18.24
N LEU A 160 -20.73 5.28 -17.01
CA LEU A 160 -22.03 4.90 -16.45
C LEU A 160 -23.09 5.23 -17.51
N GLY A 161 -23.79 4.20 -17.96
CA GLY A 161 -24.91 4.36 -18.87
C GLY A 161 -25.87 5.40 -18.30
N ASP A 162 -26.17 6.41 -19.10
CA ASP A 162 -27.15 7.43 -18.81
C ASP A 162 -28.53 6.75 -18.75
N ASP A 163 -28.95 6.34 -17.55
CA ASP A 163 -30.31 5.87 -17.28
C ASP A 163 -31.26 7.09 -17.26
N ARG A 164 -31.38 7.71 -18.44
CA ARG A 164 -32.46 8.63 -18.78
C ARG A 164 -33.47 7.87 -19.64
N GLY A 165 -34.59 7.56 -19.01
CA GLY A 165 -35.57 6.61 -19.48
C GLY A 165 -36.51 7.07 -20.60
N GLY A 166 -37.56 6.28 -20.79
CA GLY A 166 -38.75 6.65 -21.54
C GLY A 166 -39.44 5.46 -22.19
N GLY A 167 -40.71 5.21 -21.81
CA GLY A 167 -41.66 4.41 -22.58
C GLY A 167 -42.42 3.38 -21.78
#